data_AF-A0A1W6CPP6-F1
#
_entry.id   AF-A0A1W6CPP6-F1
#
_cell.length_a   1.000
_cell.length_b   1.000
_cell.length_c   1.000
_cell.angle_alpha   90.00
_cell.angle_beta   90.00
_cell.angle_gamma   90.00
#
_symmetry.space_group_name_H-M   'P 1'
#
loop_
_entity.id
_entity.type
_entity.pdbx_description
1 polymer ?
#
loop_
_entity_poly.entity_id
_entity_poly.type
_entity_poly.pdbx_seq_one_letter_code
_entity_poly.pdbx_strand_id
1 'polypeptide(L)'
;MTRRIDDPCITDGLTMALQPVVGIHSGDCHGYEALLRGTEAAGFESIQAFFDHCHAAGCLAEVELALRDKAVAAFASLAHHPRTKLFLNIDNRVLGIEGDTARRTRAILDRHGVPDSAVVFEISERHPLDSGLDAVATFRHFKRQGFRLAIDDFGTGFSGLQLLYYSEPDYLKIDRFFVADIATDSKKKVFLAHIVTIAHLLGAVVVAEGVETEREFRVCKEIGCDMVQGWLVSRPTIHWDSLQPHYPEIERLARQDRRAGTSDQRIIADQIARPEPLGLDTPMEKVFERFRADKSATFFPVVDGAGAPVGIVRDQELKDYTYSPFGRELIANKCLGRSLKDFAVRCPVADIAAKAEQILEAYSAVERSEGILIVEDMRYVGFLSADSLLRVINEKNLATARDQNPLTRLPGNARILSWVCEALESRAQACLLAYFDFDNFKPFNDKYGFRLGDRAILLFGDLLAKAMAAAGGFAGHIGGDDFFAGFLGESVESAADTCRKLIADFAHDVESFYDDETRARGHIVGQDRLGNTVRFPLMTVSCVAVHLTPGCGTCSSDDISRLLADHKKAAKQAADHLAIVHPCPA
;
A
#
# COMPACT_ATOMS: atom_id res chain seq x y z
N MET A 1 -3.68 34.85 40.22
CA MET A 1 -5.01 34.62 40.82
C MET A 1 -5.30 33.13 40.63
N THR A 2 -4.97 32.33 41.63
CA THR A 2 -4.97 30.86 41.57
C THR A 2 -6.39 30.36 41.77
N ARG A 3 -7.04 29.84 40.71
CA ARG A 3 -8.34 29.17 40.83
C ARG A 3 -8.16 27.90 41.68
N ARG A 4 -9.08 27.67 42.63
CA ARG A 4 -9.05 26.57 43.61
C ARG A 4 -9.62 25.28 43.02
N ILE A 5 -9.24 24.18 43.65
CA ILE A 5 -9.38 22.76 43.32
C ILE A 5 -10.85 22.26 43.18
N ASP A 6 -11.85 23.05 43.58
CA ASP A 6 -13.27 22.65 43.59
C ASP A 6 -14.13 23.35 42.52
N ASP A 7 -13.55 24.00 41.51
CA ASP A 7 -14.33 24.74 40.52
C ASP A 7 -14.83 23.82 39.39
N PRO A 8 -16.14 23.46 39.33
CA PRO A 8 -16.72 22.67 38.23
C PRO A 8 -16.59 23.38 36.85
N CYS A 9 -16.05 24.60 36.83
CA CYS A 9 -15.85 25.47 35.68
C CYS A 9 -14.52 25.25 34.93
N ILE A 10 -13.60 24.34 35.35
CA ILE A 10 -12.30 24.23 34.65
C ILE A 10 -12.42 23.72 33.20
N THR A 11 -13.51 23.01 32.90
CA THR A 11 -13.81 22.58 31.52
C THR A 11 -14.71 23.56 30.77
N ASP A 12 -15.19 24.62 31.41
CA ASP A 12 -16.04 25.62 30.75
C ASP A 12 -15.22 26.43 29.75
N GLY A 13 -15.75 26.58 28.54
CA GLY A 13 -15.02 27.16 27.41
C GLY A 13 -14.08 26.19 26.69
N LEU A 14 -13.85 24.99 27.22
CA LEU A 14 -13.18 23.91 26.48
C LEU A 14 -14.18 23.19 25.56
N THR A 15 -13.71 22.88 24.35
CA THR A 15 -14.48 22.16 23.33
C THR A 15 -13.64 21.08 22.65
N MET A 16 -14.29 20.23 21.86
CA MET A 16 -13.64 19.17 21.10
C MET A 16 -13.66 19.48 19.61
N ALA A 17 -12.47 19.57 19.03
CA ALA A 17 -12.31 19.44 17.60
C ALA A 17 -12.29 17.96 17.25
N LEU A 18 -12.86 17.61 16.09
CA LEU A 18 -12.76 16.27 15.53
C LEU A 18 -11.86 16.33 14.29
N GLN A 19 -10.97 15.36 14.15
CA GLN A 19 -10.15 15.19 12.95
C GLN A 19 -10.37 13.80 12.33
N PRO A 20 -10.66 13.71 11.02
CA PRO A 20 -10.95 12.43 10.38
C PRO A 20 -9.70 11.56 10.21
N VAL A 21 -9.90 10.26 10.41
CA VAL A 21 -8.99 9.16 10.06
C VAL A 21 -9.60 8.43 8.87
N VAL A 22 -8.87 8.36 7.76
CA VAL A 22 -9.42 7.98 6.45
C VAL A 22 -8.68 6.79 5.86
N GLY A 23 -9.41 5.84 5.27
CA GLY A 23 -8.84 4.71 4.54
C GLY A 23 -8.01 5.19 3.36
N ILE A 24 -6.75 4.73 3.27
CA ILE A 24 -5.78 5.26 2.30
C ILE A 24 -6.16 4.92 0.84
N HIS A 25 -6.97 3.88 0.63
CA HIS A 25 -7.32 3.34 -0.68
C HIS A 25 -8.66 3.83 -1.22
N SER A 26 -9.65 4.05 -0.35
CA SER A 26 -11.00 4.45 -0.71
C SER A 26 -11.31 5.90 -0.46
N GLY A 27 -10.63 6.55 0.48
CA GLY A 27 -11.07 7.85 0.99
C GLY A 27 -12.26 7.75 1.95
N ASP A 28 -12.73 6.57 2.33
CA ASP A 28 -13.81 6.42 3.31
C ASP A 28 -13.33 6.79 4.72
N CYS A 29 -14.17 7.55 5.44
CA CYS A 29 -13.88 7.97 6.79
C CYS A 29 -14.07 6.80 7.77
N HIS A 30 -12.98 6.32 8.33
CA HIS A 30 -12.98 5.23 9.32
C HIS A 30 -13.39 5.72 10.72
N GLY A 31 -12.92 6.91 11.10
CA GLY A 31 -13.19 7.45 12.41
C GLY A 31 -12.76 8.89 12.59
N TYR A 32 -12.88 9.38 13.82
CA TYR A 32 -12.52 10.73 14.22
C TYR A 32 -11.70 10.71 15.49
N GLU A 33 -10.60 11.44 15.52
CA GLU A 33 -9.86 11.73 16.73
C GLU A 33 -10.42 12.98 17.42
N ALA A 34 -10.70 12.86 18.71
CA ALA A 34 -11.16 13.96 19.53
C ALA A 34 -10.00 14.73 20.14
N LEU A 35 -9.87 15.99 19.74
CA LEU A 35 -8.75 16.85 20.09
C LEU A 35 -9.23 18.05 20.90
N LEU A 36 -8.70 18.20 22.12
CA LEU A 36 -9.05 19.27 23.03
C LEU A 36 -8.71 20.65 22.43
N ARG A 37 -9.63 21.61 22.55
CA ARG A 37 -9.42 23.02 22.15
C ARG A 37 -9.87 23.96 23.25
N GLY A 38 -9.28 25.16 23.26
CA GLY A 38 -9.63 26.24 24.19
C GLY A 38 -8.74 26.34 25.44
N THR A 39 -7.71 25.50 25.59
CA THR A 39 -6.79 25.53 26.74
C THR A 39 -5.97 26.82 26.82
N GLU A 40 -5.56 27.37 25.67
CA GLU A 40 -4.88 28.67 25.59
C GLU A 40 -5.76 29.81 26.10
N ALA A 41 -7.04 29.82 25.71
CA ALA A 41 -8.02 30.79 26.21
C ALA A 41 -8.29 30.62 27.71
N ALA A 42 -8.10 29.40 28.25
CA ALA A 42 -8.12 29.12 29.68
C ALA A 42 -6.80 29.48 30.40
N GLY A 43 -5.78 29.96 29.68
CA GLY A 43 -4.52 30.47 30.24
C GLY A 43 -3.39 29.45 30.31
N PHE A 44 -3.46 28.33 29.59
CA PHE A 44 -2.42 27.30 29.56
C PHE A 44 -1.57 27.40 28.28
N GLU A 45 -0.26 27.21 28.40
CA GLU A 45 0.69 27.26 27.27
C GLU A 45 0.53 26.09 26.30
N SER A 46 0.00 24.97 26.77
CA SER A 46 -0.25 23.77 25.96
C SER A 46 -1.33 22.90 26.58
N ILE A 47 -1.84 21.93 25.81
CA ILE A 47 -2.74 20.88 26.31
C ILE A 47 -2.07 20.06 27.41
N GLN A 48 -0.77 19.77 27.27
CA GLN A 48 -0.01 19.04 28.29
C GLN A 48 0.07 19.81 29.61
N ALA A 49 0.36 21.11 29.55
CA ALA A 49 0.41 21.97 30.74
C ALA A 49 -0.93 22.03 31.47
N PHE A 50 -2.05 21.95 30.74
CA PHE A 50 -3.38 21.82 31.32
C PHE A 50 -3.55 20.50 32.08
N PHE A 51 -3.22 19.36 31.48
CA PHE A 51 -3.34 18.06 32.14
C PHE A 51 -2.38 17.90 33.33
N ASP A 52 -1.16 18.43 33.23
CA ASP A 52 -0.20 18.44 34.34
C ASP A 52 -0.71 19.26 35.53
N HIS A 53 -1.38 20.40 35.25
CA HIS A 53 -2.05 21.18 36.28
C HIS A 53 -3.18 20.39 36.96
N CYS A 54 -4.06 19.74 36.17
CA CYS A 54 -5.14 18.91 36.69
C CYS A 54 -4.63 17.73 37.52
N HIS A 55 -3.49 17.13 37.13
CA HIS A 55 -2.83 16.08 37.89
C HIS A 55 -2.31 16.59 39.23
N ALA A 56 -1.57 17.71 39.23
CA ALA A 56 -1.07 18.33 40.45
C ALA A 56 -2.20 18.79 41.39
N ALA A 57 -3.35 19.13 40.85
CA ALA A 57 -4.56 19.49 41.59
C ALA A 57 -5.38 18.28 42.08
N GLY A 58 -5.04 17.05 41.67
CA GLY A 58 -5.76 15.83 42.06
C GLY A 58 -7.13 15.64 41.41
N CYS A 59 -7.45 16.39 40.35
CA CYS A 59 -8.75 16.36 39.67
C CYS A 59 -8.71 15.76 38.25
N LEU A 60 -7.55 15.27 37.82
CA LEU A 60 -7.32 14.76 36.45
C LEU A 60 -8.39 13.74 35.99
N ALA A 61 -8.71 12.74 36.81
CA ALA A 61 -9.67 11.70 36.43
C ALA A 61 -11.10 12.24 36.20
N GLU A 62 -11.55 13.19 37.00
CA GLU A 62 -12.87 13.82 36.84
C GLU A 62 -12.90 14.76 35.62
N VAL A 63 -11.81 15.50 35.41
CA VAL A 63 -11.67 16.39 34.24
C VAL A 63 -11.64 15.59 32.96
N GLU A 64 -10.86 14.50 32.89
CA GLU A 64 -10.87 13.59 31.74
C GLU A 64 -12.26 13.03 31.46
N LEU A 65 -13.00 12.62 32.49
CA LEU A 65 -14.34 12.08 32.31
C LEU A 65 -15.30 13.13 31.72
N ALA A 66 -15.24 14.38 32.20
CA ALA A 66 -16.03 15.48 31.68
C ALA A 66 -15.66 15.82 30.23
N LEU A 67 -14.37 15.82 29.90
CA LEU A 67 -13.88 15.99 28.52
C LEU A 67 -14.32 14.84 27.61
N ARG A 68 -14.30 13.60 28.11
CA ARG A 68 -14.77 12.42 27.39
C ARG A 68 -16.26 12.51 27.07
N ASP A 69 -17.08 12.99 28.00
CA ASP A 69 -18.51 13.23 27.75
C ASP A 69 -18.72 14.26 26.63
N LYS A 70 -17.93 15.34 26.58
CA LYS A 70 -17.96 16.32 25.48
C LYS A 70 -17.55 15.69 24.14
N ALA A 71 -16.51 14.85 24.13
CA ALA A 71 -16.05 14.17 22.92
C ALA A 71 -17.10 13.18 22.39
N VAL A 72 -17.71 12.40 23.27
CA VAL A 72 -18.78 11.46 22.91
C VAL A 72 -20.02 12.21 22.40
N ALA A 73 -20.41 13.31 23.05
CA ALA A 73 -21.51 14.14 22.59
C ALA A 73 -21.24 14.74 21.19
N ALA A 74 -20.02 15.23 20.96
CA ALA A 74 -19.59 15.72 19.65
C ALA A 74 -19.69 14.63 18.58
N PHE A 75 -19.16 13.45 18.87
CA PHE A 75 -19.20 12.31 17.96
C PHE A 75 -20.62 11.81 17.69
N ALA A 76 -21.47 11.68 18.71
CA ALA A 76 -22.85 11.23 18.59
C ALA A 76 -23.72 12.20 17.76
N SER A 77 -23.31 13.47 17.64
CA SER A 77 -23.99 14.44 16.78
C SER A 77 -23.80 14.18 15.28
N LEU A 78 -22.80 13.36 14.90
CA LEU A 78 -22.52 13.04 13.50
C LEU A 78 -23.49 12.00 12.96
N ALA A 79 -24.13 12.28 11.82
CA ALA A 79 -25.11 11.36 11.22
C ALA A 79 -24.55 9.96 10.89
N HIS A 80 -23.25 9.87 10.59
CA HIS A 80 -22.56 8.63 10.24
C HIS A 80 -21.84 7.95 11.42
N HIS A 81 -21.99 8.47 12.66
CA HIS A 81 -21.36 7.90 13.85
C HIS A 81 -21.54 6.38 14.03
N PRO A 82 -22.67 5.73 13.67
CA PRO A 82 -22.86 4.29 13.90
C PRO A 82 -21.91 3.41 13.07
N ARG A 83 -21.30 3.97 12.03
CA ARG A 83 -20.39 3.25 11.11
C ARG A 83 -18.94 3.69 11.25
N THR A 84 -18.64 4.62 12.14
CA THR A 84 -17.29 5.17 12.33
C THR A 84 -16.79 4.94 13.75
N LYS A 85 -15.49 5.14 13.96
CA LYS A 85 -14.86 5.06 15.28
C LYS A 85 -14.60 6.44 15.88
N LEU A 86 -14.53 6.51 17.21
CA LEU A 86 -14.10 7.66 17.99
C LEU A 86 -12.78 7.31 18.68
N PHE A 87 -11.72 8.01 18.33
CA PHE A 87 -10.41 7.88 18.96
C PHE A 87 -10.32 8.88 20.11
N LEU A 88 -9.98 8.36 21.29
CA LEU A 88 -9.92 9.09 22.55
C LEU A 88 -8.58 8.88 23.23
N ASN A 89 -7.82 9.95 23.37
CA ASN A 89 -6.63 9.99 24.20
C ASN A 89 -6.94 9.63 25.67
N ILE A 90 -6.09 8.79 26.26
CA ILE A 90 -6.05 8.53 27.71
C ILE A 90 -4.70 8.99 28.26
N ASP A 91 -4.73 9.75 29.37
CA ASP A 91 -3.54 10.00 30.15
C ASP A 91 -3.17 8.77 31.00
N ASN A 92 -1.96 8.23 30.80
CA ASN A 92 -1.54 7.02 31.49
C ASN A 92 -1.51 7.15 33.02
N ARG A 93 -1.47 8.38 33.56
CA ARG A 93 -1.49 8.64 35.01
C ARG A 93 -2.84 8.35 35.65
N VAL A 94 -3.93 8.24 34.88
CA VAL A 94 -5.24 7.82 35.40
C VAL A 94 -5.44 6.31 35.36
N LEU A 95 -4.53 5.57 34.71
CA LEU A 95 -4.58 4.11 34.65
C LEU A 95 -4.15 3.55 36.01
N GLY A 96 -4.98 2.70 36.62
CA GLY A 96 -4.73 2.08 37.93
C GLY A 96 -5.27 2.84 39.15
N ILE A 97 -5.79 4.07 38.98
CA ILE A 97 -6.47 4.81 40.08
C ILE A 97 -7.87 4.21 40.34
N GLU A 98 -8.29 4.15 41.61
CA GLU A 98 -9.58 3.61 42.06
C GLU A 98 -10.77 4.10 41.23
N GLY A 99 -11.39 3.18 40.48
CA GLY A 99 -12.54 3.44 39.62
C GLY A 99 -12.35 2.79 38.26
N ASP A 100 -13.27 1.90 37.88
CA ASP A 100 -13.24 1.21 36.59
C ASP A 100 -13.48 2.24 35.45
N THR A 101 -12.41 2.83 34.90
CA THR A 101 -12.43 3.82 33.79
C THR A 101 -13.28 3.32 32.62
N ALA A 102 -13.23 2.02 32.36
CA ALA A 102 -14.01 1.38 31.33
C ALA A 102 -15.52 1.43 31.65
N ARG A 103 -15.91 1.09 32.89
CA ARG A 103 -17.30 1.24 33.37
C ARG A 103 -17.78 2.69 33.35
N ARG A 104 -16.96 3.65 33.81
CA ARG A 104 -17.31 5.07 33.81
C ARG A 104 -17.51 5.60 32.38
N THR A 105 -16.67 5.15 31.44
CA THR A 105 -16.83 5.48 30.03
C THR A 105 -18.10 4.86 29.45
N ARG A 106 -18.39 3.59 29.75
CA ARG A 106 -19.64 2.95 29.31
C ARG A 106 -20.88 3.73 29.74
N ALA A 107 -20.91 4.23 30.97
CA ALA A 107 -22.02 5.06 31.45
C ALA A 107 -22.20 6.34 30.62
N ILE A 108 -21.12 6.93 30.08
CA ILE A 108 -21.20 8.05 29.13
C ILE A 108 -21.78 7.57 27.80
N LEU A 109 -21.24 6.49 27.26
CA LEU A 109 -21.63 5.95 25.96
C LEU A 109 -23.11 5.56 25.92
N ASP A 110 -23.62 4.92 26.98
CA ASP A 110 -25.03 4.54 27.13
C ASP A 110 -25.95 5.77 27.07
N ARG A 111 -25.55 6.91 27.64
CA ARG A 111 -26.35 8.15 27.60
C ARG A 111 -26.46 8.74 26.19
N HIS A 112 -25.45 8.51 25.35
CA HIS A 112 -25.37 9.07 23.99
C HIS A 112 -25.69 8.03 22.90
N GLY A 113 -26.02 6.79 23.27
CA GLY A 113 -26.35 5.73 22.31
C GLY A 113 -25.17 5.27 21.45
N VAL A 114 -23.94 5.40 21.96
CA VAL A 114 -22.72 4.98 21.26
C VAL A 114 -22.31 3.58 21.74
N PRO A 115 -22.03 2.61 20.85
CA PRO A 115 -21.59 1.29 21.29
C PRO A 115 -20.12 1.31 21.73
N ASP A 116 -19.75 0.48 22.71
CA ASP A 116 -18.35 0.36 23.19
C ASP A 116 -17.36 0.07 22.04
N SER A 117 -17.80 -0.70 21.04
CA SER A 117 -16.99 -1.07 19.88
C SER A 117 -16.68 0.10 18.94
N ALA A 118 -17.36 1.24 19.08
CA ALA A 118 -17.05 2.46 18.35
C ALA A 118 -15.87 3.23 18.96
N VAL A 119 -15.50 2.96 20.22
CA VAL A 119 -14.46 3.72 20.92
C VAL A 119 -13.10 3.02 20.81
N VAL A 120 -12.10 3.80 20.41
CA VAL A 120 -10.69 3.43 20.38
C VAL A 120 -9.96 4.29 21.40
N PHE A 121 -9.33 3.68 22.39
CA PHE A 121 -8.50 4.41 23.35
C PHE A 121 -7.06 4.50 22.86
N GLU A 122 -6.54 5.72 22.81
CA GLU A 122 -5.18 6.04 22.42
C GLU A 122 -4.29 6.14 23.66
N ILE A 123 -3.20 5.40 23.62
CA ILE A 123 -2.20 5.34 24.68
C ILE A 123 -0.91 5.93 24.11
N SER A 124 -0.41 6.99 24.73
CA SER A 124 0.84 7.63 24.32
C SER A 124 2.06 6.93 24.92
N GLU A 125 3.15 6.86 24.15
CA GLU A 125 4.47 6.41 24.64
C GLU A 125 5.14 7.39 25.61
N ARG A 126 4.68 8.65 25.66
CA ARG A 126 5.36 9.74 26.39
C ARG A 126 5.31 9.59 27.91
N HIS A 127 4.32 8.87 28.44
CA HIS A 127 4.15 8.63 29.87
C HIS A 127 4.34 7.13 30.15
N PRO A 128 5.57 6.65 30.42
CA PRO A 128 5.83 5.24 30.63
C PRO A 128 4.99 4.69 31.79
N LEU A 129 4.42 3.51 31.59
CA LEU A 129 3.65 2.80 32.61
C LEU A 129 4.61 2.26 33.67
N ASP A 130 4.44 2.69 34.92
CA ASP A 130 5.19 2.11 36.04
C ASP A 130 4.74 0.66 36.25
N SER A 131 5.68 -0.29 36.13
CA SER A 131 5.51 -1.74 36.32
C SER A 131 4.52 -2.44 35.36
N GLY A 132 5.05 -3.09 34.32
CA GLY A 132 4.31 -3.73 33.22
C GLY A 132 3.31 -4.86 33.54
N LEU A 133 2.99 -5.14 34.81
CA LEU A 133 1.95 -6.11 35.19
C LEU A 133 0.55 -5.48 35.27
N ASP A 134 0.41 -4.22 35.69
CA ASP A 134 -0.90 -3.59 35.91
C ASP A 134 -1.48 -2.98 34.61
N ALA A 135 -0.62 -2.44 33.76
CA ALA A 135 -0.96 -1.94 32.43
C ALA A 135 -1.57 -3.01 31.52
N VAL A 136 -0.95 -4.20 31.45
CA VAL A 136 -1.44 -5.32 30.61
C VAL A 136 -2.81 -5.79 31.07
N ALA A 137 -3.04 -5.83 32.39
CA ALA A 137 -4.34 -6.19 32.95
C ALA A 137 -5.41 -5.17 32.55
N THR A 138 -5.06 -3.88 32.59
CA THR A 138 -5.92 -2.77 32.19
C THR A 138 -6.27 -2.81 30.70
N PHE A 139 -5.28 -3.02 29.82
CA PHE A 139 -5.50 -3.14 28.38
C PHE A 139 -6.39 -4.34 28.03
N ARG A 140 -6.13 -5.51 28.63
CA ARG A 140 -7.01 -6.68 28.47
C ARG A 140 -8.41 -6.41 28.99
N HIS A 141 -8.56 -5.66 30.08
CA HIS A 141 -9.85 -5.28 30.63
C HIS A 141 -10.64 -4.39 29.65
N PHE A 142 -10.01 -3.38 29.05
CA PHE A 142 -10.64 -2.57 27.99
C PHE A 142 -11.11 -3.43 26.81
N LYS A 143 -10.25 -4.31 26.28
CA LYS A 143 -10.61 -5.19 25.14
C LYS A 143 -11.72 -6.18 25.49
N ARG A 144 -11.73 -6.73 26.72
CA ARG A 144 -12.82 -7.61 27.20
C ARG A 144 -14.16 -6.88 27.25
N GLN A 145 -14.16 -5.60 27.63
CA GLN A 145 -15.35 -4.77 27.63
C GLN A 145 -15.82 -4.35 26.24
N GLY A 146 -15.01 -4.54 25.19
CA GLY A 146 -15.39 -4.29 23.80
C GLY A 146 -14.77 -3.04 23.20
N PHE A 147 -14.00 -2.28 23.98
CA PHE A 147 -13.19 -1.16 23.49
C PHE A 147 -12.04 -1.64 22.61
N ARG A 148 -11.57 -0.76 21.74
CA ARG A 148 -10.37 -0.94 20.92
C ARG A 148 -9.21 -0.14 21.50
N LEU A 149 -7.98 -0.53 21.17
CA LEU A 149 -6.78 0.17 21.62
C LEU A 149 -5.96 0.67 20.43
N ALA A 150 -5.37 1.85 20.59
CA ALA A 150 -4.40 2.44 19.69
C ALA A 150 -3.15 2.83 20.47
N ILE A 151 -1.97 2.68 19.86
CA ILE A 151 -0.76 3.36 20.32
C ILE A 151 -0.59 4.62 19.50
N ASP A 152 -0.37 5.74 20.19
CA ASP A 152 -0.24 7.08 19.62
C ASP A 152 1.21 7.58 19.68
N ASP A 153 1.58 8.50 18.77
CA ASP A 153 2.94 9.04 18.62
C ASP A 153 4.05 7.97 18.46
N PHE A 154 3.77 6.84 17.77
CA PHE A 154 4.68 5.69 17.76
C PHE A 154 6.06 6.02 17.16
N GLY A 155 7.11 5.68 17.92
CA GLY A 155 8.52 5.77 17.51
C GLY A 155 9.22 7.11 17.79
N THR A 156 8.57 8.02 18.52
CA THR A 156 9.25 9.18 19.14
C THR A 156 9.81 8.88 20.54
N GLY A 157 9.32 7.82 21.19
CA GLY A 157 9.76 7.36 22.50
C GLY A 157 10.73 6.16 22.45
N PHE A 158 11.35 5.86 23.59
CA PHE A 158 12.26 4.72 23.74
C PHE A 158 11.55 3.39 24.07
N SER A 159 10.25 3.43 24.39
CA SER A 159 9.48 2.29 24.90
C SER A 159 8.41 1.75 23.94
N GLY A 160 8.28 2.32 22.73
CA GLY A 160 7.23 1.94 21.78
C GLY A 160 7.12 0.45 21.48
N LEU A 161 8.24 -0.22 21.23
CA LEU A 161 8.26 -1.66 20.95
C LEU A 161 7.79 -2.51 22.14
N GLN A 162 8.09 -2.09 23.37
CA GLN A 162 7.58 -2.78 24.57
C GLN A 162 6.08 -2.57 24.72
N LEU A 163 5.60 -1.34 24.53
CA LEU A 163 4.18 -1.04 24.59
C LEU A 163 3.41 -1.83 23.52
N LEU A 164 3.92 -1.85 22.28
CA LEU A 164 3.37 -2.62 21.16
C LEU A 164 3.27 -4.11 21.47
N TYR A 165 4.31 -4.69 22.08
CA TYR A 165 4.30 -6.10 22.47
C TYR A 165 3.26 -6.42 23.56
N TYR A 166 3.14 -5.55 24.58
CA TYR A 166 2.31 -5.83 25.75
C TYR A 166 0.83 -5.45 25.59
N SER A 167 0.52 -4.44 24.76
CA SER A 167 -0.85 -3.92 24.60
C SER A 167 -1.65 -4.65 23.53
N GLU A 168 -0.99 -5.33 22.58
CA GLU A 168 -1.60 -5.95 21.39
C GLU A 168 -2.67 -5.01 20.76
N PRO A 169 -2.28 -3.81 20.30
CA PRO A 169 -3.24 -2.78 19.92
C PRO A 169 -4.00 -3.16 18.64
N ASP A 170 -5.21 -2.61 18.48
CA ASP A 170 -5.98 -2.73 17.24
C ASP A 170 -5.47 -1.71 16.19
N TYR A 171 -4.88 -0.60 16.63
CA TYR A 171 -4.31 0.45 15.77
C TYR A 171 -2.90 0.87 16.21
N LEU A 172 -2.05 1.19 15.24
CA LEU A 172 -0.74 1.80 15.47
C LEU A 172 -0.68 3.12 14.71
N LYS A 173 -0.62 4.24 15.42
CA LYS A 173 -0.53 5.57 14.81
C LYS A 173 0.94 5.99 14.75
N ILE A 174 1.41 6.24 13.54
CA ILE A 174 2.80 6.57 13.22
C ILE A 174 2.97 8.07 13.29
N ASP A 175 3.85 8.52 14.17
CA ASP A 175 4.11 9.93 14.41
C ASP A 175 4.58 10.68 13.14
N ARG A 176 4.23 11.97 13.08
CA ARG A 176 4.65 12.93 12.05
C ARG A 176 6.15 12.87 11.75
N PHE A 177 7.00 12.60 12.73
CA PHE A 177 8.45 12.47 12.59
C PHE A 177 8.83 11.50 11.46
N PHE A 178 8.17 10.35 11.34
CA PHE A 178 8.47 9.38 10.26
C PHE A 178 7.86 9.80 8.93
N VAL A 179 6.71 10.46 8.96
CA VAL A 179 5.97 10.88 7.76
C VAL A 179 6.60 12.12 7.11
N ALA A 180 7.13 13.05 7.90
CA ALA A 180 7.72 14.29 7.42
C ALA A 180 8.90 14.07 6.50
N ASP A 181 8.82 14.65 5.30
CA ASP A 181 9.85 14.60 4.27
C ASP A 181 10.23 13.16 3.83
N ILE A 182 9.37 12.17 4.13
CA ILE A 182 9.65 10.75 3.88
C ILE A 182 9.94 10.46 2.40
N ALA A 183 9.40 11.26 1.48
CA ALA A 183 9.68 11.14 0.05
C ALA A 183 11.16 11.27 -0.31
N THR A 184 11.91 12.06 0.45
CA THR A 184 13.34 12.35 0.22
C THR A 184 14.27 11.65 1.21
N ASP A 185 13.75 11.09 2.31
CA ASP A 185 14.55 10.42 3.34
C ASP A 185 14.44 8.89 3.21
N SER A 186 15.47 8.27 2.61
CA SER A 186 15.52 6.82 2.44
C SER A 186 15.58 6.04 3.75
N LYS A 187 16.10 6.63 4.83
CA LYS A 187 16.16 5.96 6.14
C LYS A 187 14.76 5.89 6.73
N LYS A 188 14.00 6.99 6.74
CA LYS A 188 12.62 7.00 7.21
C LYS A 188 11.75 5.99 6.46
N LYS A 189 11.91 5.87 5.13
CA LYS A 189 11.22 4.84 4.33
C LYS A 189 11.47 3.43 4.83
N VAL A 190 12.75 3.08 5.06
CA VAL A 190 13.13 1.73 5.53
C VAL A 190 12.59 1.47 6.93
N PHE A 191 12.74 2.41 7.86
CA PHE A 191 12.22 2.26 9.22
C PHE A 191 10.70 2.11 9.24
N LEU A 192 9.98 2.99 8.54
CA LEU A 192 8.53 2.93 8.48
C LEU A 192 8.05 1.63 7.85
N ALA A 193 8.69 1.15 6.79
CA ALA A 193 8.34 -0.14 6.19
C ALA A 193 8.46 -1.31 7.18
N HIS A 194 9.55 -1.37 7.95
CA HIS A 194 9.69 -2.40 8.97
C HIS A 194 8.66 -2.28 10.09
N ILE A 195 8.34 -1.06 10.53
CA ILE A 195 7.32 -0.83 11.57
C ILE A 195 5.95 -1.29 11.06
N VAL A 196 5.58 -0.93 9.83
CA VAL A 196 4.32 -1.33 9.19
C VAL A 196 4.23 -2.86 9.11
N THR A 197 5.28 -3.53 8.63
CA THR A 197 5.33 -4.99 8.61
C THR A 197 5.10 -5.57 10.00
N ILE A 198 5.83 -5.12 11.03
CA ILE A 198 5.66 -5.63 12.40
C ILE A 198 4.24 -5.41 12.92
N ALA A 199 3.66 -4.24 12.67
CA ALA A 199 2.30 -3.91 13.09
C ALA A 199 1.27 -4.86 12.45
N HIS A 200 1.38 -5.11 11.15
CA HIS A 200 0.53 -6.04 10.43
C HIS A 200 0.68 -7.48 10.90
N LEU A 201 1.91 -7.92 11.21
CA LEU A 201 2.17 -9.24 11.81
C LEU A 201 1.47 -9.41 13.17
N LEU A 202 1.33 -8.33 13.94
CA LEU A 202 0.61 -8.29 15.21
C LEU A 202 -0.91 -8.09 15.04
N GLY A 203 -1.37 -7.88 13.80
CA GLY A 203 -2.76 -7.65 13.45
C GLY A 203 -3.27 -6.23 13.76
N ALA A 204 -2.37 -5.25 13.87
CA ALA A 204 -2.71 -3.84 14.09
C ALA A 204 -2.87 -3.11 12.74
N VAL A 205 -3.85 -2.21 12.68
CA VAL A 205 -4.07 -1.31 11.54
C VAL A 205 -3.17 -0.09 11.69
N VAL A 206 -2.42 0.26 10.65
CA VAL A 206 -1.45 1.36 10.70
C VAL A 206 -2.05 2.66 10.17
N VAL A 207 -2.00 3.71 11.00
CA VAL A 207 -2.41 5.08 10.64
C VAL A 207 -1.17 5.94 10.46
N ALA A 208 -0.96 6.52 9.27
CA ALA A 208 0.08 7.52 9.07
C ALA A 208 -0.44 8.90 9.49
N GLU A 209 0.20 9.51 10.50
CA GLU A 209 -0.23 10.80 11.04
C GLU A 209 0.52 11.99 10.45
N GLY A 210 -0.17 13.13 10.45
CA GLY A 210 0.42 14.38 9.99
C GLY A 210 0.79 14.34 8.50
N VAL A 211 0.03 13.58 7.69
CA VAL A 211 0.19 13.60 6.23
C VAL A 211 -0.29 14.96 5.70
N GLU A 212 0.61 15.74 5.14
CA GLU A 212 0.34 17.13 4.72
C GLU A 212 0.46 17.30 3.20
N THR A 213 1.21 16.43 2.53
CA THR A 213 1.47 16.52 1.08
C THR A 213 1.11 15.25 0.32
N GLU A 214 0.78 15.38 -0.96
CA GLU A 214 0.54 14.22 -1.83
C GLU A 214 1.78 13.31 -1.97
N ARG A 215 2.99 13.85 -1.82
CA ARG A 215 4.23 13.07 -1.90
C ARG A 215 4.39 12.15 -0.69
N GLU A 216 4.13 12.66 0.50
CA GLU A 216 4.10 11.84 1.72
C GLU A 216 3.02 10.76 1.61
N PHE A 217 1.81 11.14 1.19
CA PHE A 217 0.70 10.20 0.97
C PHE A 217 1.08 9.02 0.06
N ARG A 218 1.69 9.30 -1.10
CA ARG A 218 2.10 8.25 -2.06
C ARG A 218 3.09 7.26 -1.43
N VAL A 219 4.04 7.76 -0.64
CA VAL A 219 5.05 6.92 0.02
C VAL A 219 4.45 6.11 1.17
N CYS A 220 3.59 6.69 2.00
CA CYS A 220 2.87 5.95 3.05
C CYS A 220 2.01 4.83 2.45
N LYS A 221 1.33 5.11 1.34
CA LYS A 221 0.56 4.11 0.58
C LYS A 221 1.44 3.01 -0.01
N GLU A 222 2.58 3.38 -0.61
CA GLU A 222 3.52 2.41 -1.18
C GLU A 222 4.10 1.47 -0.13
N ILE A 223 4.42 2.01 1.05
CA ILE A 223 4.92 1.26 2.20
C ILE A 223 3.86 0.30 2.75
N GLY A 224 2.58 0.66 2.65
CA GLY A 224 1.45 -0.15 3.09
C GLY A 224 0.78 0.33 4.37
N CYS A 225 0.87 1.62 4.72
CA CYS A 225 -0.01 2.16 5.76
C CYS A 225 -1.48 1.99 5.34
N ASP A 226 -2.37 1.60 6.25
CA ASP A 226 -3.78 1.31 5.94
C ASP A 226 -4.63 2.59 5.91
N MET A 227 -4.29 3.55 6.75
CA MET A 227 -5.04 4.78 6.97
C MET A 227 -4.14 6.01 6.99
N VAL A 228 -4.74 7.16 6.73
CA VAL A 228 -4.08 8.47 6.78
C VAL A 228 -4.88 9.46 7.61
N GLN A 229 -4.14 10.28 8.35
CA GLN A 229 -4.64 11.43 9.08
C GLN A 229 -3.67 12.59 8.89
N GLY A 230 -4.20 13.80 8.71
CA GLY A 230 -3.38 14.99 8.52
C GLY A 230 -4.08 16.07 7.73
N TRP A 231 -3.39 17.18 7.48
CA TRP A 231 -3.99 18.33 6.80
C TRP A 231 -4.33 18.08 5.34
N LEU A 232 -3.72 17.08 4.71
CA LEU A 232 -4.10 16.62 3.37
C LEU A 232 -5.54 16.10 3.35
N VAL A 233 -6.01 15.49 4.46
CA VAL A 233 -7.38 15.01 4.60
C VAL A 233 -8.29 16.14 5.08
N SER A 234 -8.02 16.65 6.27
CA SER A 234 -8.73 17.77 6.89
C SER A 234 -7.99 18.24 8.15
N ARG A 235 -8.09 19.54 8.45
CA ARG A 235 -7.63 20.09 9.73
C ARG A 235 -8.64 19.72 10.84
N PRO A 236 -8.20 19.58 12.11
CA PRO A 236 -9.12 19.44 13.23
C PRO A 236 -10.12 20.59 13.26
N THR A 237 -11.41 20.29 13.37
CA THR A 237 -12.48 21.30 13.30
C THR A 237 -13.50 21.15 14.43
N ILE A 238 -13.96 22.29 14.94
CA ILE A 238 -15.10 22.38 15.87
C ILE A 238 -16.43 22.54 15.13
N HIS A 239 -16.39 22.71 13.81
CA HIS A 239 -17.57 22.77 12.94
C HIS A 239 -17.87 21.36 12.42
N TRP A 240 -18.48 20.55 13.27
CA TRP A 240 -18.70 19.11 13.01
C TRP A 240 -19.54 18.85 11.75
N ASP A 241 -20.44 19.77 11.38
CA ASP A 241 -21.26 19.69 10.16
C ASP A 241 -20.44 19.67 8.85
N SER A 242 -19.16 20.10 8.91
CA SER A 242 -18.26 20.07 7.75
C SER A 242 -17.61 18.70 7.51
N LEU A 243 -17.74 17.76 8.46
CA LEU A 243 -17.11 16.44 8.38
C LEU A 243 -17.89 15.51 7.47
N GLN A 244 -17.17 14.82 6.60
CA GLN A 244 -17.77 13.99 5.56
C GLN A 244 -17.53 12.50 5.86
N PRO A 245 -18.47 11.61 5.49
CA PRO A 245 -18.25 10.16 5.59
C PRO A 245 -17.25 9.63 4.55
N HIS A 246 -16.91 10.43 3.54
CA HIS A 246 -16.01 10.07 2.44
C HIS A 246 -15.25 11.33 1.97
N TYR A 247 -13.97 11.17 1.63
CA TYR A 247 -13.03 12.22 1.22
C TYR A 247 -12.53 11.95 -0.22
N PRO A 248 -13.19 12.51 -1.26
CA PRO A 248 -12.91 12.19 -2.66
C PRO A 248 -11.49 12.50 -3.13
N GLU A 249 -10.83 13.46 -2.48
CA GLU A 249 -9.45 13.83 -2.82
C GLU A 249 -8.47 12.68 -2.53
N ILE A 250 -8.67 11.97 -1.42
CA ILE A 250 -7.88 10.80 -1.04
C ILE A 250 -8.13 9.65 -2.02
N GLU A 251 -9.39 9.39 -2.36
CA GLU A 251 -9.74 8.37 -3.36
C GLU A 251 -9.09 8.68 -4.72
N ARG A 252 -9.13 9.94 -5.16
CA ARG A 252 -8.54 10.38 -6.43
C ARG A 252 -7.03 10.11 -6.43
N LEU A 253 -6.33 10.46 -5.36
CA LEU A 253 -4.89 10.20 -5.22
C LEU A 253 -4.60 8.69 -5.22
N ALA A 254 -5.41 7.90 -4.51
CA ALA A 254 -5.28 6.44 -4.49
C ALA A 254 -5.45 5.82 -5.88
N ARG A 255 -6.43 6.30 -6.67
CA ARG A 255 -6.74 5.81 -8.02
C ARG A 255 -5.74 6.25 -9.09
N GLN A 256 -5.16 7.44 -8.99
CA GLN A 256 -4.13 7.90 -9.95
C GLN A 256 -2.93 6.95 -9.96
N ASP A 257 -2.56 6.45 -8.80
CA ASP A 257 -1.47 5.49 -8.61
C ASP A 257 -1.87 4.05 -9.05
N ARG A 258 -3.17 3.68 -8.97
CA ARG A 258 -3.66 2.37 -9.45
C ARG A 258 -3.52 2.16 -10.97
N ARG A 259 -3.42 3.22 -11.79
CA ARG A 259 -3.27 3.08 -13.25
C ARG A 259 -1.95 2.41 -13.66
N ALA A 260 -0.97 2.33 -12.77
CA ALA A 260 0.27 1.59 -12.97
C ALA A 260 0.24 0.13 -12.42
N GLY A 261 -0.80 -0.28 -11.68
CA GLY A 261 -0.82 -1.51 -10.86
C GLY A 261 -2.03 -2.45 -11.03
N THR A 262 -2.83 -2.32 -12.09
CA THR A 262 -4.12 -3.04 -12.25
C THR A 262 -4.04 -4.57 -12.39
N SER A 263 -2.85 -5.16 -12.44
CA SER A 263 -2.66 -6.61 -12.59
C SER A 263 -3.11 -7.36 -11.34
N ASP A 264 -2.52 -7.04 -10.18
CA ASP A 264 -2.64 -7.86 -8.98
C ASP A 264 -4.05 -7.88 -8.43
N GLN A 265 -4.71 -6.71 -8.34
CA GLN A 265 -6.05 -6.61 -7.77
C GLN A 265 -7.08 -7.43 -8.57
N ARG A 266 -6.93 -7.52 -9.90
CA ARG A 266 -7.79 -8.36 -10.74
C ARG A 266 -7.54 -9.84 -10.50
N ILE A 267 -6.27 -10.25 -10.50
CA ILE A 267 -5.86 -11.64 -10.22
C ILE A 267 -6.36 -12.07 -8.85
N ILE A 268 -6.22 -11.21 -7.83
CA ILE A 268 -6.71 -11.46 -6.48
C ILE A 268 -8.23 -11.59 -6.49
N ALA A 269 -8.94 -10.61 -7.05
CA ALA A 269 -10.41 -10.58 -7.06
C ALA A 269 -11.03 -11.84 -7.71
N ASP A 270 -10.40 -12.38 -8.76
CA ASP A 270 -10.85 -13.59 -9.46
C ASP A 270 -10.69 -14.87 -8.62
N GLN A 271 -9.79 -14.88 -7.63
CA GLN A 271 -9.52 -16.04 -6.78
C GLN A 271 -10.21 -15.97 -5.40
N ILE A 272 -10.88 -14.85 -5.07
CA ILE A 272 -11.57 -14.65 -3.79
C ILE A 272 -12.80 -15.58 -3.70
N ALA A 273 -12.80 -16.46 -2.69
CA ALA A 273 -14.00 -17.16 -2.26
C ALA A 273 -14.86 -16.24 -1.37
N ARG A 274 -16.18 -16.39 -1.42
CA ARG A 274 -17.12 -15.56 -0.63
C ARG A 274 -17.99 -16.39 0.30
N PRO A 275 -17.41 -17.09 1.30
CA PRO A 275 -18.21 -17.75 2.32
C PRO A 275 -19.00 -16.70 3.10
N GLU A 276 -20.26 -17.01 3.38
CA GLU A 276 -21.15 -16.09 4.08
C GLU A 276 -20.75 -15.97 5.56
N PRO A 277 -20.54 -14.75 6.09
CA PRO A 277 -20.03 -14.56 7.44
C PRO A 277 -21.12 -14.75 8.50
N LEU A 278 -20.69 -15.03 9.74
CA LEU A 278 -21.50 -15.01 10.95
C LEU A 278 -21.30 -13.68 11.68
N GLY A 279 -22.39 -13.00 12.05
CA GLY A 279 -22.29 -11.83 12.93
C GLY A 279 -21.97 -12.25 14.37
N LEU A 280 -21.23 -11.43 15.12
CA LEU A 280 -20.91 -11.70 16.54
C LEU A 280 -22.13 -12.00 17.42
N ASP A 281 -23.26 -11.40 17.08
CA ASP A 281 -24.52 -11.53 17.83
C ASP A 281 -25.28 -12.82 17.48
N THR A 282 -24.73 -13.64 16.57
CA THR A 282 -25.35 -14.90 16.14
C THR A 282 -25.40 -15.89 17.31
N PRO A 283 -26.60 -16.38 17.70
CA PRO A 283 -26.72 -17.39 18.74
C PRO A 283 -25.98 -18.68 18.37
N MET A 284 -25.31 -19.30 19.35
CA MET A 284 -24.52 -20.51 19.13
C MET A 284 -25.33 -21.68 18.54
N GLU A 285 -26.63 -21.77 18.84
CA GLU A 285 -27.54 -22.75 18.21
C GLU A 285 -27.52 -22.64 16.67
N LYS A 286 -27.65 -21.43 16.13
CA LYS A 286 -27.58 -21.17 14.68
C LYS A 286 -26.20 -21.47 14.11
N VAL A 287 -25.13 -21.23 14.88
CA VAL A 287 -23.76 -21.57 14.46
C VAL A 287 -23.63 -23.08 14.27
N PHE A 288 -24.11 -23.89 15.22
CA PHE A 288 -24.12 -25.36 15.08
C PHE A 288 -25.00 -25.85 13.93
N GLU A 289 -26.14 -25.19 13.67
CA GLU A 289 -27.00 -25.49 12.52
C GLU A 289 -26.27 -25.22 11.20
N ARG A 290 -25.51 -24.12 11.11
CA ARG A 290 -24.72 -23.74 9.94
C ARG A 290 -23.73 -24.83 9.54
N PHE A 291 -22.91 -25.28 10.49
CA PHE A 291 -21.95 -26.39 10.28
C PHE A 291 -22.64 -27.73 9.98
N ARG A 292 -23.84 -27.95 10.49
CA ARG A 292 -24.60 -29.18 10.20
C ARG A 292 -25.19 -29.18 8.79
N ALA A 293 -25.67 -28.02 8.33
CA ALA A 293 -26.25 -27.83 7.02
C ALA A 293 -25.19 -27.93 5.91
N ASP A 294 -24.02 -27.32 6.13
CA ASP A 294 -22.88 -27.40 5.22
C ASP A 294 -21.77 -28.29 5.81
N LYS A 295 -21.82 -29.58 5.48
CA LYS A 295 -20.81 -30.56 5.93
C LYS A 295 -19.44 -30.38 5.27
N SER A 296 -19.34 -29.55 4.24
CA SER A 296 -18.07 -29.27 3.56
C SER A 296 -17.32 -28.08 4.16
N ALA A 297 -18.04 -27.19 4.86
CA ALA A 297 -17.46 -26.06 5.57
C ALA A 297 -16.67 -26.52 6.81
N THR A 298 -15.37 -26.24 6.83
CA THR A 298 -14.50 -26.48 8.00
C THR A 298 -14.43 -25.28 8.94
N PHE A 299 -14.79 -24.10 8.45
CA PHE A 299 -14.84 -22.86 9.21
C PHE A 299 -15.89 -21.88 8.64
N PHE A 300 -16.22 -20.84 9.41
CA PHE A 300 -16.96 -19.67 8.93
C PHE A 300 -16.27 -18.37 9.35
N PRO A 301 -16.22 -17.33 8.49
CA PRO A 301 -15.80 -16.00 8.88
C PRO A 301 -16.74 -15.41 9.94
N VAL A 302 -16.19 -14.63 10.87
CA VAL A 302 -16.95 -13.93 11.91
C VAL A 302 -16.73 -12.43 11.76
N VAL A 303 -17.81 -11.66 11.74
CA VAL A 303 -17.79 -10.19 11.58
C VAL A 303 -18.52 -9.49 12.73
N ASP A 304 -18.14 -8.25 13.01
CA ASP A 304 -18.85 -7.39 13.96
C ASP A 304 -20.08 -6.70 13.33
N GLY A 305 -20.80 -5.88 14.11
CA GLY A 305 -21.97 -5.15 13.63
C GLY A 305 -21.69 -4.12 12.53
N ALA A 306 -20.43 -3.70 12.37
CA ALA A 306 -20.01 -2.85 11.26
C ALA A 306 -19.61 -3.66 10.02
N GLY A 307 -19.56 -4.99 10.10
CA GLY A 307 -19.11 -5.88 9.03
C GLY A 307 -17.59 -6.06 8.98
N ALA A 308 -16.85 -5.60 10.00
CA ALA A 308 -15.41 -5.78 10.08
C ALA A 308 -15.07 -7.20 10.55
N PRO A 309 -14.04 -7.85 9.98
CA PRO A 309 -13.66 -9.19 10.39
C PRO A 309 -13.15 -9.20 11.83
N VAL A 310 -13.66 -10.15 12.61
CA VAL A 310 -13.18 -10.46 13.96
C VAL A 310 -12.26 -11.68 13.94
N GLY A 311 -12.48 -12.58 12.98
CA GLY A 311 -11.71 -13.81 12.84
C GLY A 311 -12.52 -14.88 12.11
N ILE A 312 -12.24 -16.14 12.43
CA ILE A 312 -12.99 -17.30 11.95
C ILE A 312 -13.44 -18.14 13.14
N VAL A 313 -14.51 -18.91 12.98
CA VAL A 313 -14.86 -20.00 13.90
C VAL A 313 -14.63 -21.32 13.18
N ARG A 314 -13.93 -22.26 13.81
CA ARG A 314 -13.63 -23.58 13.21
C ARG A 314 -14.55 -24.65 13.77
N ASP A 315 -14.97 -25.59 12.92
CA ASP A 315 -15.75 -26.75 13.35
C ASP A 315 -15.01 -27.52 14.45
N GLN A 316 -13.67 -27.65 14.32
CA GLN A 316 -12.82 -28.35 15.28
C GLN A 316 -12.92 -27.80 16.72
N GLU A 317 -13.04 -26.49 16.90
CA GLU A 317 -13.16 -25.86 18.23
C GLU A 317 -14.51 -26.12 18.88
N LEU A 318 -15.51 -26.46 18.06
CA LEU A 318 -16.86 -26.76 18.49
C LEU A 318 -17.10 -28.25 18.71
N LYS A 319 -16.21 -29.14 18.25
CA LYS A 319 -16.34 -30.60 18.36
C LYS A 319 -16.48 -31.07 19.80
N ASP A 320 -15.69 -30.53 20.71
CA ASP A 320 -15.72 -30.94 22.12
C ASP A 320 -17.10 -30.69 22.77
N TYR A 321 -17.87 -29.73 22.25
CA TYR A 321 -19.21 -29.40 22.74
C TYR A 321 -20.33 -30.10 21.97
N THR A 322 -20.14 -30.37 20.67
CA THR A 322 -21.12 -31.13 19.89
C THR A 322 -21.15 -32.60 20.27
N TYR A 323 -20.03 -33.17 20.72
CA TYR A 323 -19.92 -34.59 21.10
C TYR A 323 -20.04 -34.84 22.61
N SER A 324 -20.00 -33.80 23.46
CA SER A 324 -20.13 -33.95 24.91
C SER A 324 -21.59 -34.10 25.36
N PRO A 325 -21.90 -34.98 26.34
CA PRO A 325 -23.22 -35.04 26.97
C PRO A 325 -23.61 -33.67 27.53
N PHE A 326 -24.78 -33.15 27.14
CA PHE A 326 -25.30 -31.83 27.53
C PHE A 326 -24.46 -30.62 27.08
N GLY A 327 -23.39 -30.78 26.29
CA GLY A 327 -22.50 -29.68 25.88
C GLY A 327 -23.20 -28.60 25.06
N ARG A 328 -24.11 -28.99 24.16
CA ARG A 328 -24.96 -28.07 23.39
C ARG A 328 -25.91 -27.27 24.26
N GLU A 329 -26.56 -27.91 25.22
CA GLU A 329 -27.51 -27.28 26.15
C GLU A 329 -26.79 -26.31 27.10
N LEU A 330 -25.53 -26.61 27.46
CA LEU A 330 -24.68 -25.75 28.27
C LEU A 330 -24.27 -24.48 27.52
N ILE A 331 -23.86 -24.60 26.24
CA ILE A 331 -23.47 -23.45 25.40
C ILE A 331 -24.68 -22.59 25.01
N ALA A 332 -25.84 -23.21 24.77
CA ALA A 332 -27.06 -22.47 24.42
C ALA A 332 -27.67 -21.71 25.61
N ASN A 333 -27.19 -21.95 26.84
CA ASN A 333 -27.69 -21.30 28.03
C ASN A 333 -27.29 -19.81 28.07
N LYS A 334 -28.26 -18.89 28.08
CA LYS A 334 -28.01 -17.44 28.10
C LYS A 334 -27.24 -16.92 29.32
N CYS A 335 -27.25 -17.64 30.45
CA CYS A 335 -26.60 -17.20 31.69
C CYS A 335 -25.20 -17.78 31.90
N LEU A 336 -24.90 -18.95 31.30
CA LEU A 336 -23.66 -19.72 31.55
C LEU A 336 -22.92 -20.10 30.25
N GLY A 337 -23.57 -19.90 29.10
CA GLY A 337 -23.06 -20.27 27.79
C GLY A 337 -22.04 -19.29 27.26
N ARG A 338 -21.03 -19.83 26.58
CA ARG A 338 -20.03 -19.05 25.85
C ARG A 338 -20.67 -18.50 24.57
N SER A 339 -20.31 -17.28 24.21
CA SER A 339 -20.77 -16.59 22.99
C SER A 339 -19.90 -16.95 21.78
N LEU A 340 -20.34 -16.59 20.56
CA LEU A 340 -19.53 -16.79 19.36
C LEU A 340 -18.16 -16.07 19.46
N LYS A 341 -18.13 -14.91 20.12
CA LYS A 341 -16.90 -14.15 20.38
C LYS A 341 -15.84 -15.00 21.11
N ASP A 342 -16.26 -15.92 21.97
CA ASP A 342 -15.36 -16.76 22.77
C ASP A 342 -14.73 -17.92 21.99
N PHE A 343 -15.27 -18.21 20.80
CA PHE A 343 -14.80 -19.25 19.88
C PHE A 343 -14.16 -18.67 18.62
N ALA A 344 -14.32 -17.38 18.34
CA ALA A 344 -13.67 -16.74 17.21
C ALA A 344 -12.14 -16.73 17.43
N VAL A 345 -11.41 -17.32 16.50
CA VAL A 345 -9.95 -17.29 16.46
C VAL A 345 -9.46 -16.28 15.44
N ARG A 346 -8.31 -15.65 15.74
CA ARG A 346 -7.67 -14.70 14.83
C ARG A 346 -7.34 -15.40 13.51
N CYS A 347 -7.63 -14.71 12.41
CA CYS A 347 -7.24 -15.07 11.06
C CYS A 347 -6.54 -13.85 10.47
N PRO A 348 -5.43 -14.01 9.70
CA PRO A 348 -4.83 -12.91 8.97
C PRO A 348 -5.88 -12.15 8.15
N VAL A 349 -5.69 -10.84 8.04
CA VAL A 349 -6.55 -9.94 7.26
C VAL A 349 -5.67 -9.14 6.31
N ALA A 350 -6.11 -8.98 5.06
CA ALA A 350 -5.46 -8.08 4.11
C ALA A 350 -6.50 -7.30 3.30
N ASP A 351 -6.14 -6.07 2.93
CA ASP A 351 -6.95 -5.26 2.03
C ASP A 351 -6.91 -5.83 0.59
N ILE A 352 -8.03 -5.75 -0.12
CA ILE A 352 -8.15 -6.19 -1.52
C ILE A 352 -7.19 -5.44 -2.46
N ALA A 353 -6.76 -4.23 -2.08
CA ALA A 353 -5.81 -3.42 -2.81
C ALA A 353 -4.34 -3.71 -2.44
N ALA A 354 -4.08 -4.56 -1.44
CA ALA A 354 -2.72 -4.93 -1.05
C ALA A 354 -2.01 -5.71 -2.16
N LYS A 355 -0.67 -5.61 -2.20
CA LYS A 355 0.14 -6.37 -3.16
C LYS A 355 0.11 -7.86 -2.83
N ALA A 356 0.19 -8.72 -3.85
CA ALA A 356 0.15 -10.17 -3.65
C ALA A 356 1.23 -10.68 -2.68
N GLU A 357 2.43 -10.07 -2.69
CA GLU A 357 3.52 -10.41 -1.77
C GLU A 357 3.17 -10.09 -0.31
N GLN A 358 2.53 -8.95 -0.05
CA GLN A 358 2.12 -8.54 1.30
C GLN A 358 1.05 -9.49 1.86
N ILE A 359 0.10 -9.91 1.01
CA ILE A 359 -0.93 -10.89 1.37
C ILE A 359 -0.27 -12.24 1.72
N LEU A 360 0.73 -12.67 0.95
CA LEU A 360 1.46 -13.92 1.21
C LEU A 360 2.30 -13.86 2.49
N GLU A 361 2.92 -12.71 2.76
CA GLU A 361 3.67 -12.47 3.99
C GLU A 361 2.75 -12.52 5.21
N ALA A 362 1.60 -11.83 5.15
CA ALA A 362 0.59 -11.86 6.20
C ALA A 362 0.02 -13.27 6.46
N TYR A 363 -0.15 -14.08 5.42
CA TYR A 363 -0.53 -15.49 5.56
C TYR A 363 0.57 -16.31 6.25
N SER A 364 1.83 -16.12 5.82
CA SER A 364 2.97 -16.89 6.33
C SER A 364 3.33 -16.55 7.79
N ALA A 365 2.88 -15.40 8.27
CA ALA A 365 3.08 -14.93 9.64
C ALA A 365 2.35 -15.76 10.70
N VAL A 366 1.19 -16.34 10.35
CA VAL A 366 0.33 -17.04 11.31
C VAL A 366 0.37 -18.53 11.04
N GLU A 367 0.96 -19.27 11.97
CA GLU A 367 0.99 -20.73 11.90
C GLU A 367 -0.44 -21.32 11.89
N ARG A 368 -0.68 -22.27 10.99
CA ARG A 368 -1.95 -23.01 10.86
C ARG A 368 -3.17 -22.12 10.56
N SER A 369 -2.98 -21.06 9.78
CA SER A 369 -4.10 -20.32 9.21
C SER A 369 -4.79 -21.12 8.10
N GLU A 370 -6.12 -21.11 8.08
CA GLU A 370 -6.94 -21.66 6.98
C GLU A 370 -6.72 -20.86 5.67
N GLY A 371 -6.31 -19.60 5.80
CA GLY A 371 -6.12 -18.67 4.69
C GLY A 371 -6.01 -17.22 5.18
N ILE A 372 -6.56 -16.29 4.42
CA ILE A 372 -6.58 -14.86 4.75
C ILE A 372 -7.96 -14.28 4.45
N LEU A 373 -8.48 -13.49 5.39
CA LEU A 373 -9.71 -12.72 5.20
C LEU A 373 -9.36 -11.49 4.35
N ILE A 374 -10.12 -11.27 3.30
CA ILE A 374 -9.97 -10.10 2.44
C ILE A 374 -11.01 -9.06 2.83
N VAL A 375 -10.53 -7.83 3.02
CA VAL A 375 -11.36 -6.67 3.31
C VAL A 375 -11.29 -5.63 2.21
N GLU A 376 -12.37 -4.87 2.09
CA GLU A 376 -12.38 -3.59 1.40
C GLU A 376 -12.93 -2.59 2.42
N ASP A 377 -12.15 -1.54 2.72
CA ASP A 377 -12.53 -0.52 3.69
C ASP A 377 -12.83 -1.09 5.08
N MET A 378 -11.96 -2.00 5.53
CA MET A 378 -12.08 -2.74 6.78
C MET A 378 -13.32 -3.64 6.88
N ARG A 379 -14.13 -3.76 5.82
CA ARG A 379 -15.31 -4.62 5.78
C ARG A 379 -14.96 -5.92 5.07
N TYR A 380 -15.43 -7.03 5.63
CA TYR A 380 -15.22 -8.34 5.03
C TYR A 380 -15.87 -8.43 3.63
N VAL A 381 -15.07 -8.80 2.63
CA VAL A 381 -15.55 -9.04 1.24
C VAL A 381 -15.35 -10.48 0.79
N GLY A 382 -14.43 -11.22 1.41
CA GLY A 382 -14.20 -12.61 1.08
C GLY A 382 -12.98 -13.22 1.74
N PHE A 383 -12.55 -14.35 1.21
CA PHE A 383 -11.50 -15.19 1.77
C PHE A 383 -10.62 -15.77 0.68
N LEU A 384 -9.30 -15.79 0.89
CA LEU A 384 -8.35 -16.49 0.04
C LEU A 384 -7.77 -17.67 0.80
N SER A 385 -7.91 -18.86 0.22
CA SER A 385 -7.26 -20.07 0.71
C SER A 385 -5.75 -20.07 0.37
N ALA A 386 -4.98 -20.92 1.04
CA ALA A 386 -3.57 -21.13 0.71
C ALA A 386 -3.37 -21.49 -0.78
N ASP A 387 -4.24 -22.34 -1.35
CA ASP A 387 -4.18 -22.71 -2.77
C ASP A 387 -4.50 -21.53 -3.70
N SER A 388 -5.46 -20.70 -3.33
CA SER A 388 -5.80 -19.47 -4.07
C SER A 388 -4.61 -18.50 -4.08
N LEU A 389 -3.92 -18.33 -2.95
CA LEU A 389 -2.73 -17.46 -2.85
C LEU A 389 -1.60 -17.93 -3.77
N LEU A 390 -1.32 -19.24 -3.82
CA LEU A 390 -0.32 -19.79 -4.72
C LEU A 390 -0.68 -19.55 -6.20
N ARG A 391 -1.97 -19.61 -6.55
CA ARG A 391 -2.43 -19.28 -7.91
C ARG A 391 -2.24 -17.81 -8.22
N VAL A 392 -2.60 -16.90 -7.31
CA VAL A 392 -2.39 -15.46 -7.46
C VAL A 392 -0.93 -15.15 -7.78
N ILE A 393 0.00 -15.71 -6.99
CA ILE A 393 1.44 -15.49 -7.19
C ILE A 393 1.93 -16.09 -8.51
N ASN A 394 1.47 -17.29 -8.87
CA ASN A 394 1.88 -17.92 -10.12
C ASN A 394 1.36 -17.14 -11.35
N GLU A 395 0.11 -16.69 -11.32
CA GLU A 395 -0.48 -15.85 -12.37
C GLU A 395 0.25 -14.50 -12.47
N LYS A 396 0.60 -13.88 -11.33
CA LYS A 396 1.42 -12.67 -11.30
C LYS A 396 2.81 -12.88 -11.90
N ASN A 397 3.49 -13.96 -11.52
CA ASN A 397 4.81 -14.29 -12.07
C ASN A 397 4.72 -14.56 -13.57
N LEU A 398 3.67 -15.24 -14.03
CA LEU A 398 3.39 -15.44 -15.46
C LEU A 398 3.10 -14.12 -16.18
N ALA A 399 2.34 -13.20 -15.59
CA ALA A 399 2.09 -11.87 -16.15
C ALA A 399 3.40 -11.07 -16.27
N THR A 400 4.23 -11.06 -15.23
CA THR A 400 5.54 -10.40 -15.22
C THR A 400 6.50 -11.01 -16.24
N ALA A 401 6.49 -12.34 -16.39
CA ALA A 401 7.29 -13.05 -17.39
C ALA A 401 6.80 -12.80 -18.82
N ARG A 402 5.49 -12.59 -19.04
CA ARG A 402 4.92 -12.18 -20.34
C ARG A 402 5.32 -10.77 -20.74
N ASP A 403 5.59 -9.91 -19.76
CA ASP A 403 6.00 -8.52 -19.96
C ASP A 403 7.53 -8.34 -20.08
N GLN A 404 8.29 -9.43 -20.10
CA GLN A 404 9.72 -9.44 -20.41
C GLN A 404 9.98 -10.22 -21.69
N ASN A 405 11.00 -9.82 -22.44
CA ASN A 405 11.45 -10.60 -23.58
C ASN A 405 12.10 -11.92 -23.10
N PRO A 406 11.69 -13.09 -23.61
CA PRO A 406 12.12 -14.39 -23.07
C PRO A 406 13.62 -14.68 -23.24
N LEU A 407 14.26 -14.05 -24.23
CA LEU A 407 15.68 -14.24 -24.49
C LEU A 407 16.54 -13.28 -23.67
N THR A 408 16.23 -11.98 -23.71
CA THR A 408 17.07 -10.93 -23.10
C THR A 408 16.68 -10.54 -21.68
N ARG A 409 15.48 -10.93 -21.22
CA ARG A 409 14.84 -10.48 -19.96
C ARG A 409 14.62 -8.97 -19.85
N LEU A 410 14.90 -8.21 -20.91
CA LEU A 410 14.56 -6.80 -20.98
C LEU A 410 13.03 -6.60 -20.98
N PRO A 411 12.53 -5.47 -20.46
CA PRO A 411 11.13 -5.08 -20.58
C PRO A 411 10.59 -5.22 -22.01
N GLY A 412 9.44 -5.87 -22.17
CA GLY A 412 8.76 -6.08 -23.44
C GLY A 412 7.76 -4.97 -23.80
N ASN A 413 6.94 -5.22 -24.82
CA ASN A 413 6.05 -4.23 -25.43
C ASN A 413 5.13 -3.49 -24.45
N ALA A 414 4.52 -4.20 -23.49
CA ALA A 414 3.60 -3.58 -22.52
C ALA A 414 4.30 -2.54 -21.64
N ARG A 415 5.51 -2.84 -21.16
CA ARG A 415 6.31 -1.94 -20.32
C ARG A 415 6.89 -0.77 -21.12
N ILE A 416 7.31 -1.01 -22.36
CA ILE A 416 7.74 0.04 -23.30
C ILE A 416 6.59 1.04 -23.51
N LEU A 417 5.38 0.56 -23.79
CA LEU A 417 4.21 1.43 -24.00
C LEU A 417 3.85 2.24 -22.75
N SER A 418 3.83 1.63 -21.56
CA SER A 418 3.58 2.35 -20.30
C SER A 418 4.59 3.48 -20.12
N TRP A 419 5.88 3.18 -20.31
CA TRP A 419 6.96 4.15 -20.16
C TRP A 419 6.83 5.31 -21.16
N VAL A 420 6.52 5.02 -22.44
CA VAL A 420 6.29 6.06 -23.46
C VAL A 420 5.10 6.95 -23.09
N CYS A 421 3.99 6.37 -22.63
CA CYS A 421 2.83 7.12 -22.18
C CYS A 421 3.17 8.04 -20.99
N GLU A 422 3.86 7.53 -19.97
CA GLU A 422 4.31 8.30 -18.81
C GLU A 422 5.22 9.47 -19.22
N ALA A 423 6.17 9.22 -20.13
CA ALA A 423 7.07 10.24 -20.66
C ALA A 423 6.30 11.35 -21.41
N LEU A 424 5.26 10.99 -22.16
CA LEU A 424 4.40 11.95 -22.87
C LEU A 424 3.48 12.76 -21.93
N GLU A 425 3.05 12.18 -20.82
CA GLU A 425 2.18 12.84 -19.83
C GLU A 425 2.91 13.84 -18.95
N SER A 426 4.17 13.54 -18.57
CA SER A 426 4.97 14.37 -17.64
C SER A 426 5.16 15.82 -18.13
N ARG A 427 5.22 16.06 -19.45
CA ARG A 427 5.33 17.37 -20.15
C ARG A 427 6.36 18.39 -19.64
N ALA A 428 7.09 18.10 -18.58
CA ALA A 428 7.98 19.02 -17.87
C ALA A 428 9.45 18.91 -18.31
N GLN A 429 9.82 17.83 -18.99
CA GLN A 429 11.20 17.53 -19.38
C GLN A 429 11.27 17.09 -20.85
N ALA A 430 12.42 17.34 -21.49
CA ALA A 430 12.71 16.80 -22.80
C ALA A 430 12.86 15.27 -22.72
N CYS A 431 12.43 14.59 -23.78
CA CYS A 431 12.44 13.13 -23.88
C CYS A 431 13.01 12.72 -25.23
N LEU A 432 13.85 11.68 -25.26
CA LEU A 432 14.33 11.08 -26.50
C LEU A 432 13.98 9.60 -26.53
N LEU A 433 13.27 9.19 -27.59
CA LEU A 433 12.80 7.83 -27.85
C LEU A 433 13.65 7.21 -28.96
N ALA A 434 14.51 6.26 -28.64
CA ALA A 434 15.41 5.63 -29.58
C ALA A 434 14.99 4.19 -29.86
N TYR A 435 14.80 3.85 -31.13
CA TYR A 435 14.48 2.50 -31.59
C TYR A 435 15.63 1.97 -32.41
N PHE A 436 16.02 0.73 -32.13
CA PHE A 436 17.16 0.07 -32.73
C PHE A 436 16.69 -1.16 -33.51
N ASP A 437 17.25 -1.36 -34.71
CA ASP A 437 16.96 -2.48 -35.60
C ASP A 437 18.26 -2.99 -36.21
N PHE A 438 18.47 -4.31 -36.21
CA PHE A 438 19.70 -4.87 -36.78
C PHE A 438 19.73 -4.76 -38.31
N ASP A 439 20.89 -4.45 -38.83
CA ASP A 439 21.17 -4.47 -40.25
C ASP A 439 21.73 -5.83 -40.67
N ASN A 440 21.19 -6.38 -41.75
CA ASN A 440 21.63 -7.66 -42.32
C ASN A 440 21.51 -8.87 -41.38
N PHE A 441 20.61 -8.83 -40.39
CA PHE A 441 20.41 -9.93 -39.44
C PHE A 441 19.93 -11.23 -40.08
N LYS A 442 18.99 -11.15 -41.03
CA LYS A 442 18.52 -12.33 -41.77
C LYS A 442 19.63 -13.01 -42.57
N PRO A 443 20.40 -12.32 -43.44
CA PRO A 443 21.58 -12.90 -44.09
C PRO A 443 22.60 -13.52 -43.12
N PHE A 444 22.78 -12.92 -41.94
CA PHE A 444 23.63 -13.49 -40.89
C PHE A 444 23.07 -14.82 -40.37
N ASN A 445 21.78 -14.86 -40.00
CA ASN A 445 21.11 -16.08 -39.53
C ASN A 445 21.10 -17.19 -40.60
N ASP A 446 20.89 -16.83 -41.87
CA ASP A 446 20.87 -17.78 -42.98
C ASP A 446 22.24 -18.46 -43.16
N LYS A 447 23.36 -17.76 -42.87
CA LYS A 447 24.71 -18.31 -42.99
C LYS A 447 25.23 -18.99 -41.72
N TYR A 448 25.02 -18.39 -40.55
CA TYR A 448 25.62 -18.82 -39.27
C TYR A 448 24.65 -19.51 -38.32
N GLY A 449 23.35 -19.52 -38.65
CA GLY A 449 22.29 -20.17 -37.90
C GLY A 449 21.77 -19.33 -36.73
N PHE A 450 20.52 -19.63 -36.34
CA PHE A 450 19.78 -18.89 -35.32
C PHE A 450 20.46 -18.87 -33.93
N ARG A 451 21.27 -19.88 -33.58
CA ARG A 451 21.99 -19.90 -32.30
C ARG A 451 23.00 -18.75 -32.17
N LEU A 452 23.69 -18.41 -33.25
CA LEU A 452 24.59 -17.25 -33.26
C LEU A 452 23.80 -15.94 -33.38
N GLY A 453 22.65 -15.97 -34.06
CA GLY A 453 21.69 -14.87 -34.05
C GLY A 453 21.21 -14.50 -32.65
N ASP A 454 20.77 -15.48 -31.87
CA ASP A 454 20.32 -15.29 -30.49
C ASP A 454 21.45 -14.72 -29.61
N ARG A 455 22.70 -15.14 -29.85
CA ARG A 455 23.86 -14.55 -29.15
C ARG A 455 24.06 -13.07 -29.50
N ALA A 456 23.78 -12.67 -30.74
CA ALA A 456 23.88 -11.26 -31.14
C ALA A 456 22.78 -10.42 -30.48
N ILE A 457 21.57 -10.95 -30.39
CA ILE A 457 20.45 -10.33 -29.65
C ILE A 457 20.82 -10.18 -28.16
N LEU A 458 21.36 -11.23 -27.53
CA LEU A 458 21.81 -11.19 -26.14
C LEU A 458 22.92 -10.16 -25.91
N LEU A 459 23.92 -10.13 -26.80
CA LEU A 459 25.02 -9.16 -26.75
C LEU A 459 24.50 -7.72 -26.78
N PHE A 460 23.61 -7.41 -27.72
CA PHE A 460 23.03 -6.07 -27.80
C PHE A 460 22.15 -5.73 -26.60
N GLY A 461 21.35 -6.69 -26.12
CA GLY A 461 20.55 -6.52 -24.91
C GLY A 461 21.39 -6.16 -23.69
N ASP A 462 22.54 -6.82 -23.50
CA ASP A 462 23.47 -6.54 -22.41
C ASP A 462 24.15 -5.17 -22.56
N LEU A 463 24.56 -4.79 -23.78
CA LEU A 463 25.14 -3.47 -24.06
C LEU A 463 24.12 -2.35 -23.78
N LEU A 464 22.90 -2.52 -24.27
CA LEU A 464 21.80 -1.57 -24.08
C LEU A 464 21.45 -1.42 -22.59
N ALA A 465 21.31 -2.52 -21.85
CA ALA A 465 21.03 -2.49 -20.42
C ALA A 465 22.09 -1.72 -19.64
N LYS A 466 23.37 -1.96 -19.93
CA LYS A 466 24.51 -1.27 -19.28
C LYS A 466 24.52 0.21 -19.60
N ALA A 467 24.31 0.59 -20.85
CA ALA A 467 24.27 1.99 -21.26
C ALA A 467 23.11 2.74 -20.57
N MET A 468 21.92 2.13 -20.55
CA MET A 468 20.74 2.75 -19.93
C MET A 468 20.88 2.87 -18.41
N ALA A 469 21.50 1.88 -17.74
CA ALA A 469 21.79 1.97 -16.32
C ALA A 469 22.74 3.13 -15.98
N ALA A 470 23.71 3.44 -16.85
CA ALA A 470 24.65 4.55 -16.67
C ALA A 470 24.01 5.93 -16.97
N ALA A 471 23.15 5.99 -17.98
CA ALA A 471 22.40 7.19 -18.37
C ALA A 471 21.21 7.50 -17.45
N GLY A 472 20.74 6.51 -16.66
CA GLY A 472 19.46 6.62 -15.96
C GLY A 472 18.25 6.52 -16.91
N GLY A 473 18.44 5.89 -18.07
CA GLY A 473 17.42 5.67 -19.09
C GLY A 473 16.67 4.34 -18.93
N PHE A 474 15.75 4.08 -19.85
CA PHE A 474 14.95 2.86 -19.93
C PHE A 474 15.41 2.00 -21.10
N ALA A 475 15.63 0.70 -20.88
CA ALA A 475 15.93 -0.28 -21.92
C ALA A 475 14.73 -1.21 -22.12
N GLY A 476 14.41 -1.55 -23.36
CA GLY A 476 13.37 -2.52 -23.71
C GLY A 476 13.73 -3.33 -24.95
N HIS A 477 13.08 -4.49 -25.09
CA HIS A 477 13.22 -5.37 -26.25
C HIS A 477 11.83 -5.72 -26.78
N ILE A 478 11.53 -5.22 -27.98
CA ILE A 478 10.22 -5.33 -28.65
C ILE A 478 10.01 -6.77 -29.16
N GLY A 479 11.00 -7.28 -29.90
CA GLY A 479 11.06 -8.66 -30.36
C GLY A 479 12.02 -8.84 -31.54
N GLY A 480 12.57 -10.04 -31.70
CA GLY A 480 13.52 -10.32 -32.79
C GLY A 480 14.78 -9.45 -32.67
N ASP A 481 15.00 -8.60 -33.67
CA ASP A 481 16.07 -7.63 -33.77
C ASP A 481 15.68 -6.18 -33.42
N ASP A 482 14.44 -5.96 -32.96
CA ASP A 482 13.92 -4.64 -32.59
C ASP A 482 14.07 -4.35 -31.08
N PHE A 483 14.76 -3.26 -30.75
CA PHE A 483 15.00 -2.81 -29.37
C PHE A 483 14.60 -1.34 -29.15
N PHE A 484 14.43 -0.97 -27.88
CA PHE A 484 13.98 0.36 -27.47
C PHE A 484 14.86 0.94 -26.35
N ALA A 485 15.19 2.22 -26.46
CA ALA A 485 15.81 3.00 -25.40
C ALA A 485 15.04 4.32 -25.18
N GLY A 486 14.83 4.67 -23.91
CA GLY A 486 14.15 5.89 -23.51
C GLY A 486 15.03 6.76 -22.61
N PHE A 487 15.17 8.04 -22.96
CA PHE A 487 15.94 9.02 -22.19
C PHE A 487 15.00 10.13 -21.69
N LEU A 488 15.13 10.49 -20.41
CA LEU A 488 14.33 11.54 -19.76
C LEU A 488 15.24 12.61 -19.18
N GLY A 489 15.00 13.88 -19.52
CA GLY A 489 15.74 15.01 -18.96
C GLY A 489 17.19 15.17 -19.45
N GLU A 490 17.65 14.33 -20.38
CA GLU A 490 18.93 14.47 -21.03
C GLU A 490 18.88 15.42 -22.23
N SER A 491 20.00 16.09 -22.52
CA SER A 491 20.19 16.81 -23.79
C SER A 491 20.19 15.83 -24.96
N VAL A 492 19.69 16.27 -26.11
CA VAL A 492 19.70 15.49 -27.36
C VAL A 492 21.08 14.97 -27.70
N GLU A 493 22.10 15.81 -27.50
CA GLU A 493 23.49 15.51 -27.83
C GLU A 493 24.03 14.34 -27.00
N SER A 494 23.84 14.37 -25.68
CA SER A 494 24.23 13.29 -24.76
C SER A 494 23.55 11.96 -25.09
N ALA A 495 22.22 12.00 -25.30
CA ALA A 495 21.46 10.81 -25.65
C ALA A 495 21.88 10.26 -27.02
N ALA A 496 22.10 11.14 -28.00
CA ALA A 496 22.61 10.75 -29.32
C ALA A 496 24.02 10.15 -29.26
N ASP A 497 24.93 10.72 -28.44
CA ASP A 497 26.26 10.16 -28.22
C ASP A 497 26.21 8.77 -27.60
N THR A 498 25.28 8.55 -26.67
CA THR A 498 25.03 7.22 -26.10
C THR A 498 24.55 6.23 -27.16
N CYS A 499 23.62 6.64 -28.03
CA CYS A 499 23.17 5.81 -29.16
C CYS A 499 24.31 5.49 -30.14
N ARG A 500 25.12 6.48 -30.52
CA ARG A 500 26.27 6.26 -31.43
C ARG A 500 27.29 5.30 -30.83
N LYS A 501 27.55 5.43 -29.52
CA LYS A 501 28.44 4.53 -28.81
C LYS A 501 27.89 3.09 -28.80
N LEU A 502 26.60 2.91 -28.51
CA LEU A 502 25.95 1.60 -28.56
C LEU A 502 26.05 0.94 -29.93
N ILE A 503 25.84 1.71 -31.01
CA ILE A 503 25.99 1.24 -32.39
C ILE A 503 27.42 0.78 -32.65
N ALA A 504 28.42 1.60 -32.28
CA ALA A 504 29.83 1.30 -32.50
C ALA A 504 30.31 0.10 -31.68
N ASP A 505 29.95 0.04 -30.39
CA ASP A 505 30.31 -1.06 -29.49
C ASP A 505 29.70 -2.38 -29.99
N PHE A 506 28.44 -2.37 -30.44
CA PHE A 506 27.81 -3.56 -31.02
C PHE A 506 28.49 -4.01 -32.31
N ALA A 507 28.74 -3.08 -33.25
CA ALA A 507 29.41 -3.38 -34.51
C ALA A 507 30.80 -3.98 -34.29
N HIS A 508 31.54 -3.50 -33.28
CA HIS A 508 32.83 -4.05 -32.91
C HIS A 508 32.73 -5.45 -32.29
N ASP A 509 31.87 -5.63 -31.28
CA ASP A 509 31.80 -6.88 -30.53
C ASP A 509 31.21 -8.03 -31.37
N VAL A 510 30.24 -7.72 -32.24
CA VAL A 510 29.58 -8.71 -33.10
C VAL A 510 30.49 -9.24 -34.21
N GLU A 511 31.55 -8.51 -34.59
CA GLU A 511 32.55 -9.00 -35.54
C GLU A 511 33.15 -10.33 -35.08
N SER A 512 33.30 -10.54 -33.77
CA SER A 512 33.83 -11.78 -33.20
C SER A 512 32.99 -13.04 -33.53
N PHE A 513 31.75 -12.87 -34.00
CA PHE A 513 30.87 -13.98 -34.35
C PHE A 513 31.06 -14.46 -35.80
N TYR A 514 31.86 -13.75 -36.58
CA TYR A 514 32.20 -14.09 -37.95
C TYR A 514 33.48 -14.91 -38.04
N ASP A 515 33.56 -15.79 -39.05
CA ASP A 515 34.81 -16.46 -39.42
C ASP A 515 35.88 -15.47 -39.94
N ASP A 516 37.15 -15.84 -39.80
CA ASP A 516 38.31 -15.01 -40.18
C ASP A 516 38.25 -14.52 -41.63
N GLU A 517 37.78 -15.37 -42.55
CA GLU A 517 37.67 -15.05 -43.97
C GLU A 517 36.61 -13.98 -44.23
N THR A 518 35.48 -14.05 -43.54
CA THR A 518 34.37 -13.08 -43.66
C THR A 518 34.74 -11.75 -43.01
N ARG A 519 35.43 -11.79 -41.85
CA ARG A 519 35.98 -10.58 -41.21
C ARG A 519 36.97 -9.85 -42.12
N ALA A 520 37.94 -10.58 -42.69
CA ALA A 520 38.93 -10.00 -43.60
C ALA A 520 38.30 -9.39 -44.86
N ARG A 521 37.17 -9.94 -45.33
CA ARG A 521 36.42 -9.44 -46.49
C ARG A 521 35.44 -8.29 -46.16
N GLY A 522 35.04 -8.13 -44.90
CA GLY A 522 34.08 -7.11 -44.46
C GLY A 522 32.65 -7.29 -44.98
N HIS A 523 32.29 -8.45 -45.54
CA HIS A 523 30.94 -8.71 -46.05
C HIS A 523 30.58 -10.20 -46.10
N ILE A 524 29.30 -10.50 -45.94
CA ILE A 524 28.69 -11.80 -46.18
C ILE A 524 28.24 -11.89 -47.65
N VAL A 525 28.40 -13.06 -48.26
CA VAL A 525 27.80 -13.36 -49.57
C VAL A 525 26.58 -14.26 -49.34
N GLY A 526 25.41 -13.81 -49.80
CA GLY A 526 24.14 -14.52 -49.66
C GLY A 526 23.24 -14.34 -50.89
N GLN A 527 22.03 -14.91 -50.84
CA GLN A 527 21.04 -14.72 -51.90
C GLN A 527 20.00 -13.66 -51.49
N ASP A 528 19.61 -12.79 -52.43
CA ASP A 528 18.45 -11.92 -52.24
C ASP A 528 17.13 -12.67 -52.42
N ARG A 529 15.99 -11.97 -52.28
CA ARG A 529 14.64 -12.56 -52.44
C ARG A 529 14.35 -13.07 -53.86
N LEU A 530 15.20 -12.74 -54.84
CA LEU A 530 15.09 -13.14 -56.25
C LEU A 530 16.12 -14.22 -56.62
N GLY A 531 16.90 -14.72 -55.66
CA GLY A 531 17.92 -15.75 -55.85
C GLY A 531 19.27 -15.23 -56.40
N ASN A 532 19.45 -13.91 -56.52
CA ASN A 532 20.71 -13.34 -56.99
C ASN A 532 21.73 -13.33 -55.86
N THR A 533 23.00 -13.56 -56.19
CA THR A 533 24.10 -13.45 -55.22
C THR A 533 24.39 -12.00 -54.91
N VAL A 534 24.16 -11.59 -53.66
CA VAL A 534 24.35 -10.22 -53.16
C VAL A 534 25.39 -10.21 -52.04
N ARG A 535 26.16 -9.13 -51.97
CA ARG A 535 27.12 -8.86 -50.89
C ARG A 535 26.43 -8.01 -49.83
N PHE A 536 26.33 -8.54 -48.62
CA PHE A 536 25.78 -7.85 -47.46
C PHE A 536 26.93 -7.41 -46.55
N PRO A 537 27.00 -6.14 -46.12
CA PRO A 537 27.96 -5.72 -45.10
C PRO A 537 27.85 -6.57 -43.82
N LEU A 538 28.88 -6.52 -42.97
CA LEU A 538 28.78 -7.09 -41.62
C LEU A 538 27.61 -6.45 -40.85
N MET A 539 27.09 -7.21 -39.89
CA MET A 539 25.94 -6.81 -39.10
C MET A 539 26.30 -5.61 -38.23
N THR A 540 25.38 -4.65 -38.20
CA THR A 540 25.41 -3.50 -37.30
C THR A 540 23.97 -3.25 -36.85
N VAL A 541 23.73 -2.14 -36.16
CA VAL A 541 22.40 -1.74 -35.71
C VAL A 541 22.14 -0.30 -36.14
N SER A 542 20.95 -0.06 -36.68
CA SER A 542 20.49 1.27 -37.06
C SER A 542 19.53 1.81 -36.02
N CYS A 543 19.66 3.10 -35.69
CA CYS A 543 18.87 3.76 -34.66
C CYS A 543 18.04 4.92 -35.25
N VAL A 544 16.74 4.94 -34.95
CA VAL A 544 15.89 6.12 -35.16
C VAL A 544 15.54 6.70 -33.79
N ALA A 545 15.92 7.95 -33.57
CA ALA A 545 15.68 8.68 -32.34
C ALA A 545 14.67 9.80 -32.56
N VAL A 546 13.58 9.83 -31.81
CA VAL A 546 12.58 10.90 -31.84
C VAL A 546 12.77 11.78 -30.60
N HIS A 547 13.11 13.05 -30.81
CA HIS A 547 13.30 14.01 -29.73
C HIS A 547 12.04 14.86 -29.50
N LEU A 548 11.49 14.77 -28.30
CA LEU A 548 10.29 15.47 -27.87
C LEU A 548 10.65 16.59 -26.89
N THR A 549 10.32 17.83 -27.24
CA THR A 549 10.55 19.02 -26.40
C THR A 549 9.36 19.30 -25.47
N PRO A 550 9.58 19.97 -24.32
CA PRO A 550 8.49 20.43 -23.45
C PRO A 550 7.51 21.31 -24.23
N GLY A 551 6.21 20.99 -24.18
CA GLY A 551 5.17 21.73 -24.90
C GLY A 551 4.88 21.24 -26.33
N CYS A 552 5.54 20.16 -26.78
CA CYS A 552 5.23 19.52 -28.06
C CYS A 552 3.77 19.06 -28.10
N GLY A 553 2.99 19.63 -29.03
CA GLY A 553 1.58 19.30 -29.23
C GLY A 553 1.43 18.03 -30.06
N THR A 554 0.65 17.07 -29.56
CA THR A 554 0.13 15.92 -30.31
C THR A 554 1.18 15.00 -30.94
N CYS A 555 1.94 14.25 -30.13
CA CYS A 555 2.54 13.00 -30.59
C CYS A 555 1.90 11.86 -29.80
N SER A 556 0.93 11.18 -30.40
CA SER A 556 0.40 9.92 -29.87
C SER A 556 1.42 8.79 -30.07
N SER A 557 1.24 7.66 -29.37
CA SER A 557 2.05 6.46 -29.61
C SER A 557 2.02 6.00 -31.09
N ASP A 558 0.89 6.23 -31.78
CA ASP A 558 0.72 5.90 -33.20
C ASP A 558 1.54 6.84 -34.10
N ASP A 559 1.62 8.13 -33.75
CA ASP A 559 2.42 9.12 -34.49
C ASP A 559 3.92 8.82 -34.35
N ILE A 560 4.36 8.46 -33.15
CA ILE A 560 5.75 8.02 -32.90
C ILE A 560 6.05 6.80 -33.75
N SER A 561 5.17 5.79 -33.75
CA SER A 561 5.33 4.58 -34.56
C SER A 561 5.46 4.88 -36.06
N ARG A 562 4.68 5.84 -36.57
CA ARG A 562 4.78 6.30 -37.97
C ARG A 562 6.12 7.00 -38.25
N LEU A 563 6.54 7.91 -37.37
CA LEU A 563 7.82 8.64 -37.52
C LEU A 563 9.01 7.68 -37.58
N LEU A 564 8.99 6.62 -36.77
CA LEU A 564 10.03 5.59 -36.77
C LEU A 564 10.08 4.83 -38.08
N ALA A 565 8.91 4.42 -38.60
CA ALA A 565 8.81 3.70 -39.86
C ALA A 565 9.34 4.54 -41.04
N ASP A 566 8.98 5.83 -41.09
CA ASP A 566 9.36 6.74 -42.17
C ASP A 566 10.88 7.02 -42.20
N HIS A 567 11.54 7.01 -41.03
CA HIS A 567 12.96 7.35 -40.90
C HIS A 567 13.90 6.13 -40.79
N LYS A 568 13.38 4.90 -40.75
CA LYS A 568 14.17 3.66 -40.70
C LYS A 568 15.17 3.57 -41.87
N LYS A 569 14.76 3.98 -43.08
CA LYS A 569 15.64 4.00 -44.26
C LYS A 569 16.73 5.06 -44.15
N ALA A 570 16.43 6.22 -43.57
CA ALA A 570 17.40 7.30 -43.37
C ALA A 570 18.49 6.88 -42.38
N ALA A 571 18.12 6.23 -41.27
CA ALA A 571 19.07 5.69 -40.30
C ALA A 571 20.05 4.70 -40.95
N LYS A 572 19.54 3.72 -41.73
CA LYS A 572 20.38 2.72 -42.42
C LYS A 572 21.35 3.30 -43.46
N GLN A 573 21.11 4.53 -43.93
CA GLN A 573 21.93 5.20 -44.93
C GLN A 573 22.86 6.25 -44.32
N ALA A 574 22.66 6.62 -43.05
CA ALA A 574 23.50 7.56 -42.34
C ALA A 574 24.87 6.93 -42.04
N ALA A 575 25.93 7.73 -42.07
CA ALA A 575 27.30 7.25 -41.85
C ALA A 575 27.52 6.72 -40.42
N ASP A 576 26.78 7.24 -39.44
CA ASP A 576 26.78 6.81 -38.05
C ASP A 576 25.58 5.92 -37.69
N HIS A 577 24.80 5.47 -38.70
CA HIS A 577 23.60 4.64 -38.55
C HIS A 577 22.52 5.23 -37.62
N LEU A 578 22.53 6.55 -37.38
CA LEU A 578 21.60 7.25 -36.50
C LEU A 578 20.81 8.32 -37.27
N ALA A 579 19.48 8.29 -37.13
CA ALA A 579 18.60 9.37 -37.60
C ALA A 579 17.86 10.00 -36.42
N ILE A 580 18.04 11.31 -36.23
CA ILE A 580 17.33 12.07 -35.18
C ILE A 580 16.20 12.86 -35.83
N VAL A 581 14.99 12.71 -35.28
CA VAL A 581 13.76 13.32 -35.76
C VAL A 581 13.26 14.31 -34.72
N HIS A 582 12.99 15.53 -35.16
CA HIS A 582 12.42 16.61 -34.35
C HIS A 582 11.00 16.90 -34.84
N PRO A 583 9.95 16.23 -34.30
CA PRO A 583 8.57 16.43 -34.73
C PRO A 583 8.01 17.80 -34.31
N CYS A 584 8.63 18.46 -33.35
CA CYS A 584 8.25 19.80 -32.89
C CYS A 584 9.38 20.81 -33.18
N PRO A 585 9.05 22.06 -33.55
CA PRO A 585 10.05 23.11 -33.72
C PRO A 585 10.76 23.38 -32.38
N ALA A 586 12.07 23.60 -32.46
CA ALA A 586 12.97 23.83 -31.33
C ALA A 586 12.62 25.10 -30.53
#